data_AF-A0A958UT22-F1
#
_entry.id   AF-A0A958UT22-F1
#
_cell.length_a   1.000
_cell.length_b   1.000
_cell.length_c   1.000
_cell.angle_alpha   90.00
_cell.angle_beta   90.00
_cell.angle_gamma   90.00
#
_symmetry.space_group_name_H-M   'P 1'
#
loop_
_entity.id
_entity.type
_entity.pdbx_description
1 polymer ?
#
loop_
_entity_poly.entity_id
_entity_poly.type
_entity_poly.pdbx_seq_one_letter_code
_entity_poly.pdbx_strand_id
1 'polypeptide(L)'
;QLENSQIISPCFIGENVVLKNATIGPYVSVGDNTVIENSSVKNSLIQNNTSIKNATLEEAMIGNHVKYDGKFTRVSIGDYSVLE
;
A
#
# COMPACT_ATOMS: atom_id res chain seq x y z
N GLN A 1 10.67 2.18 7.29
CA GLN A 1 10.37 2.40 8.72
C GLN A 1 9.05 1.76 9.07
N LEU A 2 8.97 1.05 10.21
CA LEU A 2 7.77 0.37 10.70
C LEU A 2 7.33 1.02 12.02
N GLU A 3 6.11 1.53 12.09
CA GLU A 3 5.53 2.14 13.28
C GLU A 3 4.15 1.57 13.53
N ASN A 4 3.92 0.94 14.70
CA ASN A 4 2.64 0.28 15.04
C ASN A 4 2.06 -0.56 13.88
N SER A 5 2.93 -1.27 13.17
CA SER A 5 2.59 -1.95 11.92
C SER A 5 3.06 -3.40 11.96
N GLN A 6 2.35 -4.25 11.23
CA GLN A 6 2.65 -5.68 11.13
C GLN A 6 2.82 -6.06 9.67
N ILE A 7 3.82 -6.93 9.41
CA ILE A 7 3.99 -7.59 8.13
C ILE A 7 3.68 -9.08 8.32
N ILE A 8 2.77 -9.60 7.50
CA ILE A 8 2.37 -11.00 7.47
C ILE A 8 2.98 -11.62 6.23
N SER A 9 3.94 -12.51 6.40
CA SER A 9 4.63 -13.17 5.29
C SER A 9 3.69 -14.08 4.46
N PRO A 10 3.97 -14.28 3.17
CA PRO A 10 5.08 -13.70 2.41
C PRO A 10 4.75 -12.28 1.93
N CYS A 11 5.71 -11.37 2.03
CA CYS A 11 5.62 -10.02 1.46
C CYS A 11 6.97 -9.60 0.88
N PHE A 12 6.94 -8.74 -0.13
CA PHE A 12 8.10 -7.97 -0.59
C PHE A 12 7.92 -6.52 -0.17
N ILE A 13 8.95 -5.93 0.45
CA ILE A 13 8.95 -4.54 0.90
C ILE A 13 10.20 -3.88 0.34
N GLY A 14 10.01 -2.89 -0.52
CA GLY A 14 11.07 -2.11 -1.15
C GLY A 14 11.81 -1.18 -0.19
N GLU A 15 12.81 -0.48 -0.73
CA GLU A 15 13.61 0.48 -0.01
C GLU A 15 12.80 1.72 0.37
N ASN A 16 13.14 2.34 1.51
CA ASN A 16 12.50 3.57 2.00
C ASN A 16 10.97 3.49 2.19
N VAL A 17 10.40 2.28 2.24
CA VAL A 17 8.98 2.11 2.56
C VAL A 17 8.71 2.53 4.01
N VAL A 18 7.63 3.28 4.22
CA VAL A 18 7.15 3.68 5.54
C VAL A 18 5.77 3.10 5.78
N LEU A 19 5.63 2.30 6.84
CA LEU A 19 4.38 1.70 7.27
C LEU A 19 4.03 2.26 8.65
N LYS A 20 2.85 2.90 8.78
CA LYS A 20 2.36 3.45 10.05
C LYS A 20 0.94 2.98 10.33
N ASN A 21 0.69 2.40 11.50
CA ASN A 21 -0.63 1.85 11.86
C ASN A 21 -1.20 0.94 10.76
N ALA A 22 -0.35 0.09 10.17
CA ALA A 22 -0.67 -0.66 8.97
C ALA A 22 -0.44 -2.17 9.11
N THR A 23 -1.29 -2.96 8.45
CA THR A 23 -1.11 -4.42 8.33
C THR A 23 -0.88 -4.76 6.87
N ILE A 24 0.31 -5.29 6.56
CA ILE A 24 0.71 -5.64 5.19
C ILE A 24 0.85 -7.16 5.10
N GLY A 25 0.04 -7.79 4.26
CA GLY A 25 0.12 -9.20 3.94
C GLY A 25 -1.10 -10.04 4.33
N PRO A 26 -1.10 -11.33 3.95
CA PRO A 26 -0.08 -11.99 3.13
C PRO A 26 -0.15 -11.61 1.65
N TYR A 27 0.90 -11.99 0.90
CA TYR A 27 1.03 -11.84 -0.55
C TYR A 27 0.95 -10.39 -1.04
N VAL A 28 1.70 -9.50 -0.39
CA VAL A 28 1.80 -8.09 -0.80
C VAL A 28 3.20 -7.75 -1.25
N SER A 29 3.29 -7.02 -2.36
CA SER A 29 4.50 -6.37 -2.81
C SER A 29 4.33 -4.86 -2.70
N VAL A 30 5.22 -4.20 -1.96
CA VAL A 30 5.28 -2.74 -1.82
C VAL A 30 6.57 -2.23 -2.44
N GLY A 31 6.46 -1.38 -3.45
CA GLY A 31 7.58 -0.74 -4.14
C GLY A 31 8.28 0.33 -3.31
N ASP A 32 9.42 0.80 -3.82
CA ASP A 32 10.31 1.73 -3.14
C ASP A 32 9.65 3.10 -2.91
N ASN A 33 10.10 3.79 -1.86
CA ASN A 33 9.65 5.14 -1.49
C ASN A 33 8.12 5.27 -1.30
N THR A 34 7.46 4.18 -0.92
CA THR A 34 6.01 4.13 -0.70
C THR A 34 5.65 4.29 0.78
N VAL A 35 4.58 5.04 1.04
CA VAL A 35 4.08 5.31 2.40
C VAL A 35 2.67 4.76 2.54
N ILE A 36 2.46 3.89 3.53
CA ILE A 36 1.15 3.30 3.84
C ILE A 36 0.80 3.64 5.29
N GLU A 37 -0.28 4.40 5.50
CA GLU A 37 -0.72 4.87 6.82
C GLU A 37 -2.16 4.45 7.10
N ASN A 38 -2.44 4.01 8.33
CA ASN A 38 -3.79 3.65 8.82
C ASN A 38 -4.52 2.68 7.87
N SER A 39 -3.83 1.65 7.36
CA SER A 39 -4.35 0.82 6.27
C SER A 39 -4.03 -0.66 6.42
N SER A 40 -4.90 -1.52 5.87
CA SER A 40 -4.65 -2.95 5.73
C SER A 40 -4.56 -3.32 4.25
N VAL A 41 -3.58 -4.13 3.88
CA VAL A 41 -3.33 -4.53 2.49
C VAL A 41 -3.04 -6.03 2.46
N LYS A 42 -3.73 -6.80 1.60
CA LYS A 42 -3.49 -8.23 1.36
C LYS A 42 -3.66 -8.59 -0.11
N ASN A 43 -2.98 -9.63 -0.59
CA ASN A 43 -3.10 -10.12 -1.98
C ASN A 43 -2.97 -9.00 -3.04
N SER A 44 -2.06 -8.05 -2.85
CA SER A 44 -2.05 -6.79 -3.62
C SER A 44 -0.65 -6.38 -4.08
N LEU A 45 -0.59 -5.61 -5.16
CA LEU A 45 0.64 -5.04 -5.71
C LEU A 45 0.59 -3.51 -5.63
N ILE A 46 1.51 -2.92 -4.88
CA ILE A 46 1.69 -1.47 -4.76
C ILE A 46 3.05 -1.12 -5.34
N GLN A 47 3.09 -0.30 -6.39
CA GLN A 47 4.34 0.10 -7.03
C GLN A 47 5.03 1.28 -6.30
N ASN A 48 5.98 1.95 -6.95
CA ASN A 48 6.91 2.87 -6.30
C ASN A 48 6.32 4.29 -6.14
N ASN A 49 6.90 5.05 -5.21
CA ASN A 49 6.60 6.48 -5.00
C ASN A 49 5.12 6.76 -4.72
N THR A 50 4.42 5.84 -4.05
CA THR A 50 2.98 5.90 -3.83
C THR A 50 2.64 6.22 -2.36
N SER A 51 1.52 6.90 -2.12
CA SER A 51 1.00 7.15 -0.79
C SER A 51 -0.42 6.63 -0.66
N ILE A 52 -0.64 5.78 0.35
CA ILE A 52 -1.93 5.14 0.66
C ILE A 52 -2.31 5.48 2.10
N LYS A 53 -3.53 5.98 2.29
CA LYS A 53 -4.07 6.32 3.60
C LYS A 53 -5.49 5.79 3.79
N ASN A 54 -5.80 5.44 5.04
CA ASN A 54 -7.16 5.12 5.50
C ASN A 54 -7.86 4.03 4.68
N ALA A 55 -7.11 3.03 4.22
CA ALA A 55 -7.52 2.06 3.21
C ALA A 55 -7.63 0.63 3.75
N THR A 56 -8.52 -0.17 3.16
CA THR A 56 -8.48 -1.63 3.26
C THR A 56 -8.40 -2.16 1.85
N LEU A 57 -7.28 -2.75 1.45
CA LEU A 57 -7.05 -3.18 0.08
C LEU A 57 -6.91 -4.70 0.02
N GLU A 58 -7.73 -5.31 -0.83
CA GLU A 58 -7.67 -6.74 -1.17
C GLU A 58 -7.72 -6.89 -2.69
N GLU A 59 -6.84 -7.72 -3.25
CA GLU A 59 -6.75 -7.95 -4.71
C GLU A 59 -6.59 -6.64 -5.50
N ALA A 60 -5.83 -5.69 -4.94
CA ALA A 60 -5.64 -4.36 -5.51
C ALA A 60 -4.33 -4.27 -6.30
N MET A 61 -4.34 -3.39 -7.30
CA MET A 61 -3.15 -3.01 -8.05
C MET A 61 -3.06 -1.49 -8.11
N ILE A 62 -2.02 -0.94 -7.48
CA ILE A 62 -1.77 0.50 -7.38
C ILE A 62 -0.45 0.79 -8.11
N GLY A 63 -0.52 1.63 -9.15
CA GLY A 63 0.62 2.05 -9.96
C GLY A 63 1.61 2.97 -9.25
N ASN A 64 2.53 3.55 -10.02
CA ASN A 64 3.54 4.48 -9.54
C ASN A 64 2.95 5.88 -9.34
N HIS A 65 3.51 6.62 -8.38
CA HIS A 65 3.14 8.01 -8.11
C HIS A 65 1.65 8.23 -7.79
N VAL A 66 1.00 7.22 -7.18
CA VAL A 66 -0.41 7.30 -6.81
C VAL A 66 -0.55 7.95 -5.44
N LYS A 67 -1.57 8.79 -5.29
CA LYS A 67 -2.09 9.21 -3.98
C LYS A 67 -3.50 8.68 -3.83
N TYR A 68 -3.69 7.90 -2.77
CA TYR A 68 -4.97 7.27 -2.47
C TYR A 68 -5.31 7.47 -1.00
N ASP A 69 -6.45 8.12 -0.73
CA ASP A 69 -6.98 8.31 0.61
C ASP A 69 -8.47 7.98 0.60
N GLY A 70 -8.84 6.79 1.06
CA GLY A 70 -10.24 6.38 0.94
C GLY A 70 -10.57 4.98 1.41
N LYS A 71 -11.86 4.77 1.70
CA LYS A 71 -12.42 3.52 2.25
C LYS A 71 -12.90 2.52 1.18
N PHE A 72 -12.30 2.49 -0.01
CA PHE A 72 -12.66 1.45 -0.98
C PHE A 72 -11.89 0.15 -0.71
N THR A 73 -12.58 -0.98 -0.85
CA THR A 73 -12.03 -2.31 -0.56
C THR A 73 -11.24 -2.92 -1.72
N ARG A 74 -11.57 -2.51 -2.96
CA ARG A 74 -10.92 -3.00 -4.19
C ARG A 74 -10.82 -1.88 -5.22
N VAL A 75 -9.61 -1.62 -5.69
CA VAL A 75 -9.28 -0.50 -6.58
C VAL A 75 -8.13 -0.91 -7.51
N SER A 76 -8.24 -0.56 -8.79
CA SER A 76 -7.14 -0.62 -9.75
C SER A 76 -6.90 0.79 -10.26
N ILE A 77 -5.74 1.36 -9.91
CA ILE A 77 -5.36 2.73 -10.27
C ILE A 77 -4.05 2.66 -11.06
N GLY A 78 -4.08 3.19 -12.29
CA GLY A 78 -2.90 3.32 -13.14
C GLY A 78 -1.96 4.44 -12.69
N ASP A 79 -0.80 4.54 -13.32
CA ASP A 79 0.22 5.52 -12.96
C ASP A 79 -0.30 6.97 -13.03
N TYR A 80 0.24 7.85 -12.16
CA TYR A 80 -0.06 9.29 -12.08
C TYR A 80 -1.53 9.65 -11.82
N SER A 81 -2.31 8.70 -11.31
CA SER A 81 -3.72 8.90 -11.01
C SER A 81 -3.93 9.30 -9.55
N VAL A 82 -4.95 10.13 -9.31
CA VAL A 82 -5.36 10.59 -7.98
C VAL A 82 -6.83 10.25 -7.80
N LEU A 83 -7.16 9.61 -6.68
CA LEU A 83 -8.54 9.33 -6.28
C LEU A 83 -8.74 9.86 -4.86
N GLU A 84 -9.60 10.88 -4.73
CA GLU A 84 -10.01 11.53 -3.47
C GLU A 84 -11.44 11.12 -3.07
#